data_AF-A0A2D6QES1-F1
#
_entry.id   AF-A0A2D6QES1-F1
#
_cell.length_a   1.000
_cell.length_b   1.000
_cell.length_c   1.000
_cell.angle_alpha   90.00
_cell.angle_beta   90.00
_cell.angle_gamma   90.00
#
_symmetry.space_group_name_H-M   'P 1'
#
loop_
_entity.id
_entity.type
_entity.pdbx_description
1 polymer ?
#
loop_
_entity_poly.entity_id
_entity_poly.type
_entity_poly.pdbx_seq_one_letter_code
_entity_poly.pdbx_strand_id
1 'polypeptide(L)'
;MNLPTQPDELLLLHNPRCSKSRQVKALLQERGVDFVERRYLEDALDSEELTDLGGRLGQPISEWVRSRESAFAENGLSEQSDEAVLIAAVAANPILMERPILICGQEARVGRPPENALTLL
;
A
#
# COMPACT_ATOMS: atom_id res chain seq x y z
N MET A 1 -12.57 8.37 -0.15
CA MET A 1 -11.43 9.21 0.26
C MET A 1 -10.34 8.94 -0.76
N ASN A 2 -9.98 9.94 -1.56
CA ASN A 2 -9.13 9.76 -2.73
C ASN A 2 -7.65 9.76 -2.35
N LEU A 3 -6.81 9.09 -3.15
CA LEU A 3 -5.36 9.12 -3.01
C LEU A 3 -4.84 10.57 -3.15
N PRO A 4 -3.79 10.96 -2.38
CA PRO A 4 -3.22 12.30 -2.46
C PRO A 4 -2.70 12.55 -3.86
N THR A 5 -3.11 13.64 -4.50
CA THR A 5 -2.64 13.98 -5.85
C THR A 5 -1.54 15.03 -5.86
N GLN A 6 -1.32 15.71 -4.73
CA GLN A 6 -0.30 16.75 -4.58
C GLN A 6 1.04 16.15 -4.14
N PRO A 7 2.18 16.62 -4.67
CA PRO A 7 3.51 16.12 -4.30
C PRO A 7 3.87 16.40 -2.84
N ASP A 8 3.29 17.43 -2.22
CA ASP A 8 3.49 17.74 -0.80
C ASP A 8 2.62 16.88 0.15
N GLU A 9 1.67 16.09 -0.38
CA GLU A 9 0.82 15.23 0.42
C GLU A 9 1.36 13.80 0.46
N LEU A 10 1.82 13.39 1.65
CA LEU A 10 2.26 12.04 1.92
C LEU A 10 1.17 11.24 2.61
N LEU A 11 0.81 10.08 2.06
CA LEU A 11 -0.13 9.15 2.67
C LEU A 11 0.58 7.84 2.99
N LEU A 12 0.68 7.53 4.28
CA LEU A 12 1.25 6.29 4.77
C LEU A 12 0.14 5.26 5.02
N LEU A 13 0.04 4.27 4.12
CA LEU A 13 -0.77 3.08 4.30
C LEU A 13 -0.05 2.09 5.22
N HIS A 14 -0.58 1.96 6.42
CA HIS A 14 0.16 1.38 7.52
C HIS A 14 -0.75 0.54 8.44
N ASN A 15 -0.16 -0.44 9.13
CA ASN A 15 -0.87 -1.23 10.12
C ASN A 15 -0.14 -1.13 11.47
N PRO A 16 -0.78 -0.59 12.52
CA PRO A 16 -0.16 -0.45 13.85
C PRO A 16 0.31 -1.78 14.45
N ARG A 17 -0.27 -2.92 14.04
CA ARG A 17 0.17 -4.25 14.50
C ARG A 17 1.50 -4.72 13.87
N CYS A 18 2.04 -4.04 12.87
CA CYS A 18 3.28 -4.45 12.19
C CYS A 18 4.49 -3.63 12.64
N SER A 19 5.53 -4.29 13.15
CA SER A 19 6.77 -3.61 13.58
C SER A 19 7.47 -2.83 12.46
N LYS A 20 7.47 -3.34 11.22
CA LYS A 20 8.07 -2.64 10.07
C LYS A 20 7.32 -1.35 9.71
N SER A 21 6.00 -1.38 9.81
CA SER A 21 5.16 -0.20 9.59
C SER A 21 5.40 0.88 10.63
N ARG A 22 5.61 0.49 11.91
CA ARG A 22 6.00 1.43 12.97
C ARG A 22 7.38 2.04 12.73
N GLN A 23 8.33 1.29 12.17
CA GLN A 23 9.64 1.82 11.79
C GLN A 23 9.53 2.89 10.69
N VAL A 24 8.77 2.64 9.62
CA VAL A 24 8.55 3.67 8.57
C VAL A 24 7.92 4.92 9.16
N LYS A 25 6.89 4.77 10.00
CA LYS A 25 6.26 5.91 10.68
C LYS A 25 7.27 6.70 11.51
N ALA A 26 8.08 6.01 12.32
CA ALA A 26 9.10 6.66 13.13
C ALA A 26 10.12 7.41 12.26
N LEU A 27 10.58 6.80 11.17
CA LEU A 27 11.53 7.43 10.24
C LEU A 27 10.97 8.71 9.61
N LEU A 28 9.69 8.71 9.19
CA LEU A 28 9.03 9.90 8.66
C LEU A 28 8.94 11.01 9.72
N GLN A 29 8.59 10.65 10.95
CA GLN A 29 8.53 11.59 12.08
C GLN A 29 9.91 12.13 12.46
N GLU A 30 10.95 11.30 12.46
CA GLU A 30 12.34 11.70 12.73
C GLU A 30 12.86 12.67 11.67
N ARG A 31 12.40 12.55 10.42
CA ARG A 31 12.72 13.48 9.33
C ARG A 31 11.92 14.79 9.41
N GLY A 32 10.95 14.91 10.31
CA GLY A 32 10.10 16.08 10.44
C GLY A 32 9.17 16.29 9.25
N VAL A 33 8.77 15.20 8.58
CA VAL A 33 7.91 15.23 7.41
C VAL A 33 6.46 15.06 7.84
N ASP A 34 5.57 15.91 7.33
CA ASP A 34 4.13 15.77 7.51
C ASP A 34 3.58 14.66 6.60
N PHE A 35 2.85 13.71 7.19
CA PHE A 35 2.19 12.64 6.46
C PHE A 35 0.86 12.28 7.11
N VAL A 36 -0.09 11.85 6.29
CA VAL A 36 -1.38 11.32 6.69
C VAL A 36 -1.23 9.83 6.96
N GLU A 37 -1.60 9.35 8.14
CA GLU A 37 -1.72 7.92 8.38
C GLU A 37 -3.09 7.41 7.93
N ARG A 38 -3.13 6.37 7.10
CA ARG A 38 -4.37 5.68 6.74
C ARG A 38 -4.21 4.19 6.96
N ARG A 39 -5.15 3.64 7.74
CA ARG A 39 -5.15 2.22 8.10
C ARG A 39 -5.92 1.46 7.03
N TYR A 40 -5.22 0.98 6.02
CA TYR A 40 -5.83 0.25 4.90
C TYR A 40 -6.66 -0.97 5.34
N LEU A 41 -6.46 -1.52 6.55
CA LEU A 41 -7.31 -2.58 7.12
C LEU A 41 -8.68 -2.09 7.61
N GLU A 42 -8.79 -0.85 8.07
CA GLU A 42 -10.04 -0.26 8.55
C GLU A 42 -10.72 0.55 7.43
N ASP A 43 -9.91 1.26 6.65
CA ASP A 43 -10.34 2.10 5.54
C ASP A 43 -9.69 1.57 4.25
N ALA A 44 -10.34 0.55 3.68
CA ALA A 44 -9.87 -0.12 2.48
C ALA A 44 -9.85 0.83 1.28
N LEU A 45 -8.92 0.60 0.37
CA LEU A 45 -8.88 1.30 -0.91
C LEU A 45 -9.88 0.66 -1.88
N ASP A 46 -10.56 1.50 -2.65
CA ASP A 46 -11.42 1.02 -3.72
C ASP A 46 -10.60 0.47 -4.89
N SER A 47 -11.24 -0.32 -5.75
CA SER A 47 -10.67 -0.81 -7.00
C SER A 47 -10.03 0.28 -7.88
N GLU A 48 -10.65 1.45 -8.02
CA GLU A 48 -10.04 2.58 -8.75
C GLU A 48 -8.73 3.06 -8.10
N GLU A 49 -8.74 3.21 -6.78
CA GLU A 49 -7.59 3.68 -6.01
C GLU A 49 -6.44 2.66 -6.03
N LEU A 50 -6.76 1.36 -6.01
CA LEU A 50 -5.78 0.28 -6.14
C LEU A 50 -5.14 0.25 -7.54
N THR A 51 -5.96 0.49 -8.58
CA THR A 51 -5.47 0.59 -9.96
C THR A 51 -4.50 1.76 -10.09
N ASP A 52 -4.90 2.92 -9.57
CA ASP A 52 -4.07 4.12 -9.56
C ASP A 52 -2.77 3.90 -8.76
N LEU A 53 -2.87 3.29 -7.58
CA LEU A 53 -1.72 2.93 -6.75
C LEU A 53 -0.72 2.02 -7.49
N GLY A 54 -1.21 1.03 -8.24
CA GLY A 54 -0.37 0.17 -9.08
C GLY A 54 0.38 0.98 -10.15
N GLY A 55 -0.30 1.93 -10.79
CA GLY A 55 0.30 2.88 -11.73
C GLY A 55 1.42 3.72 -11.08
N ARG A 56 1.20 4.23 -9.87
CA ARG A 56 2.18 5.02 -9.10
C ARG A 56 3.37 4.21 -8.60
N LEU A 57 3.14 2.95 -8.24
CA LEU A 57 4.19 2.00 -7.88
C LEU A 57 5.04 1.65 -9.10
N GLY A 58 4.46 1.69 -10.30
CA GLY A 58 5.09 1.21 -11.52
C GLY A 58 5.23 -0.32 -11.55
N GLN A 59 4.41 -1.01 -10.75
CA GLN A 59 4.42 -2.47 -10.61
C GLN A 59 2.98 -3.01 -10.60
N PRO A 60 2.74 -4.17 -11.24
CA PRO A 60 1.43 -4.80 -11.23
C PRO A 60 1.05 -5.23 -9.81
N ILE A 61 -0.24 -5.35 -9.52
CA ILE A 61 -0.74 -5.76 -8.21
C ILE A 61 -0.23 -7.12 -7.74
N SER A 62 0.13 -8.00 -8.67
CA SER A 62 0.77 -9.28 -8.38
C SER A 62 2.10 -9.14 -7.61
N GLU A 63 2.82 -8.02 -7.76
CA GLU A 63 4.10 -7.77 -7.08
C GLU A 63 3.91 -7.27 -5.63
N TRP A 64 2.76 -6.63 -5.35
CA TRP A 64 2.45 -6.05 -4.04
C TRP A 64 1.21 -6.67 -3.39
N VAL A 65 0.80 -7.85 -3.86
CA VAL A 65 -0.19 -8.70 -3.19
C VAL A 65 0.51 -9.79 -2.37
N ARG A 66 0.03 -9.99 -1.15
CA ARG A 66 0.51 -11.02 -0.23
C ARG A 66 -0.11 -12.36 -0.60
N SER A 67 0.52 -13.04 -1.56
CA SER A 67 0.18 -14.43 -1.93
C SER A 67 0.25 -15.42 -0.77
N ARG A 68 0.95 -15.08 0.31
CA ARG A 68 1.12 -15.90 1.52
C ARG A 68 -0.02 -15.78 2.55
N GLU A 69 -0.96 -14.85 2.37
CA GLU A 69 -2.12 -14.78 3.28
C GLU A 69 -3.15 -15.87 2.94
N SER A 70 -3.80 -16.44 3.95
CA SER A 70 -4.85 -17.45 3.76
C SER A 70 -5.98 -16.93 2.87
N ALA A 71 -6.34 -15.64 3.01
CA ALA A 71 -7.34 -14.99 2.18
C ALA A 71 -7.01 -15.05 0.67
N PHE A 72 -5.72 -15.16 0.28
CA PHE A 72 -5.34 -15.24 -1.12
C PHE A 72 -5.79 -16.57 -1.73
N ALA A 73 -5.50 -17.65 -1.02
CA ALA A 73 -5.93 -19.00 -1.39
C ALA A 73 -7.45 -19.19 -1.24
N GLU A 74 -8.07 -18.60 -0.21
CA GLU A 74 -9.53 -18.68 0.01
C GLU A 74 -10.34 -17.98 -1.09
N ASN A 75 -9.81 -16.89 -1.65
CA ASN A 75 -10.40 -16.22 -2.81
C ASN A 75 -10.04 -16.91 -4.14
N GLY A 76 -9.28 -18.02 -4.13
CA GLY A 76 -8.86 -18.72 -5.33
C GLY A 76 -7.92 -17.90 -6.23
N LEU A 77 -7.20 -16.94 -5.65
CA LEU A 77 -6.28 -16.08 -6.40
C LEU A 77 -4.96 -16.81 -6.67
N SER A 78 -4.33 -16.43 -7.78
CA SER A 78 -3.01 -16.89 -8.17
C SER A 78 -2.17 -15.69 -8.62
N GLU A 79 -0.85 -15.82 -8.60
CA GLU A 79 0.07 -14.81 -9.16
C GLU A 79 -0.16 -14.59 -10.66
N GLN A 80 -0.86 -15.52 -11.32
CA GLN A 80 -1.26 -15.45 -12.72
C GLN A 80 -2.69 -14.90 -12.94
N SER A 81 -3.42 -14.56 -11.87
CA SER A 81 -4.76 -13.98 -11.99
C SER A 81 -4.71 -12.59 -12.63
N ASP A 82 -5.77 -12.23 -13.35
CA ASP A 82 -5.91 -10.90 -13.93
C ASP A 82 -5.83 -9.80 -12.87
N GLU A 83 -5.25 -8.67 -13.27
CA GLU A 83 -5.06 -7.52 -12.38
C GLU A 83 -6.39 -7.04 -11.77
N ALA A 84 -7.45 -6.99 -12.58
CA ALA A 84 -8.78 -6.62 -12.13
C ALA A 84 -9.34 -7.59 -11.06
N VAL A 85 -9.04 -8.88 -11.17
CA VAL A 85 -9.48 -9.90 -10.20
C VAL A 85 -8.71 -9.75 -8.90
N LEU A 86 -7.39 -9.53 -8.98
CA LEU A 86 -6.55 -9.28 -7.82
C LEU A 86 -6.97 -7.98 -7.12
N ILE A 87 -7.26 -6.91 -7.87
CA ILE A 87 -7.74 -5.63 -7.35
C ILE A 87 -9.06 -5.80 -6.63
N ALA A 88 -10.05 -6.46 -7.23
CA ALA A 88 -11.34 -6.71 -6.60
C ALA A 88 -11.18 -7.52 -5.31
N ALA A 89 -10.30 -8.50 -5.30
CA ALA A 89 -10.05 -9.31 -4.11
C ALA A 89 -9.30 -8.56 -3.01
N VAL A 90 -8.37 -7.67 -3.37
CA VAL A 90 -7.67 -6.78 -2.42
C VAL A 90 -8.61 -5.72 -1.87
N ALA A 91 -9.52 -5.17 -2.69
CA ALA A 91 -10.56 -4.25 -2.24
C ALA A 91 -11.51 -4.94 -1.24
N ALA A 92 -11.90 -6.19 -1.52
CA ALA A 92 -12.70 -7.01 -0.60
C ALA A 92 -11.92 -7.43 0.66
N ASN A 93 -10.61 -7.67 0.51
CA ASN A 93 -9.73 -8.16 1.57
C ASN A 93 -8.43 -7.32 1.61
N PRO A 94 -8.44 -6.13 2.23
CA PRO A 94 -7.28 -5.25 2.26
C PRO A 94 -6.05 -5.90 2.92
N ILE A 95 -6.25 -6.94 3.73
CA ILE A 95 -5.18 -7.73 4.34
C ILE A 95 -4.20 -8.34 3.31
N LEU A 96 -4.68 -8.58 2.08
CA LEU A 96 -3.91 -9.07 0.94
C LEU A 96 -2.92 -8.04 0.42
N MET A 97 -3.06 -6.76 0.74
CA MET A 97 -2.09 -5.75 0.33
C MET A 97 -0.75 -5.90 1.07
N GLU A 98 0.35 -5.70 0.34
CA GLU A 98 1.71 -5.60 0.88
C GLU A 98 1.84 -4.33 1.74
N ARG A 99 2.70 -4.35 2.76
CA ARG A 99 2.76 -3.30 3.78
C ARG A 99 4.19 -3.04 4.24
N PRO A 100 4.48 -1.82 4.71
CA PRO A 100 3.72 -0.57 4.53
C PRO A 100 3.84 -0.02 3.09
N ILE A 101 2.92 0.83 2.67
CA ILE A 101 3.02 1.55 1.38
C ILE A 101 2.99 3.05 1.69
N LEU A 102 3.96 3.79 1.17
CA LEU A 102 3.98 5.25 1.22
C LEU A 102 3.61 5.76 -0.16
N ILE A 103 2.72 6.75 -0.19
CA ILE A 103 2.29 7.45 -1.40
C ILE A 103 2.67 8.91 -1.22
N CYS A 104 3.29 9.51 -2.24
CA CYS A 104 3.76 10.89 -2.28
C CYS A 104 3.31 11.49 -3.62
N GLY A 105 2.24 12.29 -3.61
CA GLY A 105 1.61 12.75 -4.85
C GLY A 105 1.41 11.60 -5.84
N GLN A 106 1.93 11.72 -7.06
CA GLN A 106 1.77 10.71 -8.12
C GLN A 106 2.73 9.52 -8.02
N GLU A 107 3.51 9.39 -6.95
CA GLU A 107 4.46 8.29 -6.77
C GLU A 107 4.11 7.46 -5.53
N ALA A 108 4.41 6.15 -5.59
CA ALA A 108 4.20 5.26 -4.46
C ALA A 108 5.35 4.25 -4.35
N ARG A 109 5.64 3.82 -3.11
CA ARG A 109 6.68 2.84 -2.79
C ARG A 109 6.26 1.95 -1.64
N VAL A 110 6.55 0.66 -1.79
CA VAL A 110 6.44 -0.31 -0.71
C VAL A 110 7.62 -0.13 0.25
N GLY A 111 7.34 0.19 1.50
CA GLY A 111 8.31 0.35 2.59
C GLY A 111 8.82 -0.98 3.15
N ARG A 112 9.22 -1.88 2.26
CA ARG A 112 9.82 -3.18 2.59
C ARG A 112 11.05 -3.38 1.70
N PRO A 113 12.25 -2.90 2.09
CA PRO A 113 12.63 -2.38 3.42
C PRO A 113 12.05 -0.99 3.75
N PRO A 114 11.97 -0.61 5.04
CA PRO A 114 11.37 0.67 5.47
C PRO A 114 12.05 1.89 4.83
N GLU A 115 13.33 1.78 4.52
CA GLU A 115 14.14 2.79 3.83
C GLU A 115 13.62 3.10 2.42
N ASN A 116 12.99 2.13 1.77
CA ASN A 116 12.47 2.29 0.41
C ASN A 116 11.30 3.27 0.33
N ALA A 117 10.56 3.44 1.43
CA ALA A 117 9.55 4.47 1.54
C ALA A 117 10.20 5.87 1.58
N LEU A 118 11.37 6.01 2.21
CA LEU A 118 12.07 7.30 2.29
C LEU A 118 12.62 7.75 0.94
N THR A 119 12.71 6.87 -0.07
CA THR A 119 13.11 7.25 -1.43
C THR A 119 12.10 8.21 -2.11
N LEU A 120 10.87 8.32 -1.57
CA LEU A 120 9.86 9.26 -2.05
C LEU A 120 9.99 10.69 -1.48
N LEU A 121 10.90 10.89 -0.54
CA LEU A 121 11.15 12.18 0.11
C LEU A 121 12.30 12.96 -0.55
#